data_AF-A0A9R0S8Z7-F1
#
_entry.id   AF-A0A9R0S8Z7-F1
#
_cell.length_a   1.000
_cell.length_b   1.000
_cell.length_c   1.000
_cell.angle_alpha   90.00
_cell.angle_beta   90.00
_cell.angle_gamma   90.00
#
_symmetry.space_group_name_H-M   'P 1'
#
loop_
_entity.id
_entity.type
_entity.pdbx_description
1 polymer ?
#
loop_
_entity_poly.entity_id
_entity_poly.type
_entity_poly.pdbx_seq_one_letter_code
_entity_poly.pdbx_strand_id
1 'polypeptide(L)'
;MFGFGHHGHHGQNPPANAPAAGGGNQPTFKIFCKADEGYCLSVRDGNVVLAPSNPRDEHQHWFKDMRFSTQIKDEEGNPAFAIVNKATGLAVKHSLGQSHPVKLVPFNPEYLDESVMWTESGDVGKGFRCIRMVNNIRLNFDALNGDKDHGGVHDGTTVVLWEWAKGDNQSWKILPWGEEAYAGGSANAPRGGSTEPTVRIFCKADDGFSATVRNGAVVLAPTNPRDEYQHWFKDMRHSNRIKDEEGYPAFALVNKVTGEAIKHSQGEGQCHTTPTTRTSQCCGLRAATWAPASGASAW
;
A
#
# COMPACT_ATOMS: atom_id res chain seq x y z
N MET A 1 -37.29 -41.02 29.55
CA MET A 1 -37.34 -39.55 29.48
C MET A 1 -35.92 -39.04 29.61
N PHE A 2 -35.54 -38.16 28.69
CA PHE A 2 -34.20 -37.59 28.56
C PHE A 2 -34.00 -36.38 29.49
N GLY A 3 -32.76 -36.19 29.94
CA GLY A 3 -32.16 -34.87 30.19
C GLY A 3 -32.32 -34.30 31.61
N PHE A 4 -31.43 -33.45 32.13
CA PHE A 4 -30.08 -32.99 31.78
C PHE A 4 -29.49 -32.47 33.10
N GLY A 5 -28.23 -32.79 33.39
CA GLY A 5 -27.51 -32.23 34.53
C GLY A 5 -27.06 -30.80 34.27
N HIS A 6 -27.33 -29.91 35.23
CA HIS A 6 -26.79 -28.56 35.31
C HIS A 6 -25.31 -28.59 35.68
N HIS A 7 -24.45 -27.97 34.86
CA HIS A 7 -23.16 -27.46 35.31
C HIS A 7 -22.96 -26.03 34.84
N GLY A 8 -22.59 -25.18 35.79
CA GLY A 8 -22.50 -23.74 35.64
C GLY A 8 -21.29 -23.27 34.86
N HIS A 9 -21.43 -22.11 34.23
CA HIS A 9 -20.32 -21.34 33.71
C HIS A 9 -20.01 -20.20 34.68
N HIS A 10 -18.96 -20.38 35.49
CA HIS A 10 -18.17 -19.27 35.99
C HIS A 10 -17.37 -18.67 34.83
N GLY A 11 -17.32 -17.33 34.83
CA GLY A 11 -16.97 -16.53 33.67
C GLY A 11 -15.50 -16.41 33.32
N GLN A 12 -15.28 -15.63 32.27
CA GLN A 12 -14.03 -14.93 31.99
C GLN A 12 -14.38 -13.72 31.13
N ASN A 13 -14.31 -12.52 31.73
CA ASN A 13 -14.18 -11.27 31.00
C ASN A 13 -12.98 -11.37 30.05
N PRO A 14 -13.04 -10.84 28.81
CA PRO A 14 -11.86 -10.76 27.98
C PRO A 14 -10.83 -9.82 28.64
N PRO A 15 -9.53 -10.18 28.64
CA PRO A 15 -8.51 -9.37 29.28
C PRO A 15 -8.31 -8.05 28.53
N ALA A 16 -8.36 -6.96 29.30
CA ALA A 16 -7.83 -5.66 28.92
C ALA A 16 -6.31 -5.73 28.72
N ASN A 17 -5.80 -4.90 27.82
CA ASN A 17 -4.38 -4.71 27.45
C ASN A 17 -3.72 -5.83 26.64
N ALA A 18 -3.94 -5.81 25.33
CA ALA A 18 -2.86 -6.13 24.40
C ALA A 18 -1.89 -4.94 24.35
N PRO A 19 -0.56 -5.14 24.45
CA PRO A 19 0.40 -4.05 24.35
C PRO A 19 0.39 -3.50 22.92
N ALA A 20 0.45 -2.17 22.79
CA ALA A 20 0.62 -1.49 21.52
C ALA A 20 1.94 -1.94 20.87
N ALA A 21 1.84 -2.88 19.93
CA ALA A 21 2.99 -3.33 19.15
C ALA A 21 3.41 -2.21 18.19
N GLY A 22 4.47 -1.48 18.56
CA GLY A 22 5.45 -0.87 17.65
C GLY A 22 4.92 -0.07 16.45
N GLY A 23 3.96 0.84 16.65
CA GLY A 23 3.37 1.66 15.58
C GLY A 23 4.14 2.94 15.27
N GLY A 24 5.40 2.85 14.86
CA GLY A 24 6.14 3.99 14.33
C GLY A 24 5.84 4.23 12.84
N ASN A 25 4.97 5.19 12.53
CA ASN A 25 4.88 5.91 11.25
C ASN A 25 4.82 5.08 9.95
N GLN A 26 4.16 3.92 9.94
CA GLN A 26 3.92 3.19 8.68
C GLN A 26 2.89 3.94 7.82
N PRO A 27 3.16 4.17 6.53
CA PRO A 27 2.18 4.78 5.63
C PRO A 27 0.90 3.96 5.58
N THR A 28 -0.22 4.59 5.90
CA THR A 28 -1.54 3.97 5.82
C THR A 28 -2.18 4.23 4.46
N PHE A 29 -3.16 3.40 4.10
CA PHE A 29 -3.95 3.51 2.87
C PHE A 29 -5.42 3.18 3.12
N LYS A 30 -6.23 3.49 2.11
CA LYS A 30 -7.60 3.00 1.95
C LYS A 30 -7.68 2.09 0.73
N ILE A 31 -8.59 1.10 0.79
CA ILE A 31 -8.82 0.14 -0.30
C ILE A 31 -10.23 0.36 -0.82
N PHE A 32 -10.36 0.87 -2.04
CA PHE A 32 -11.63 1.23 -2.68
C PHE A 32 -12.10 0.14 -3.62
N CYS A 33 -13.42 -0.06 -3.70
CA CYS A 33 -14.03 -0.96 -4.66
C CYS A 33 -14.33 -0.23 -5.97
N LYS A 34 -14.10 -0.86 -7.12
CA LYS A 34 -14.42 -0.26 -8.43
C LYS A 34 -15.93 -0.16 -8.67
N ALA A 35 -16.72 -1.04 -8.05
CA ALA A 35 -18.18 -0.99 -8.16
C ALA A 35 -18.74 0.37 -7.72
N ASP A 36 -18.15 0.97 -6.69
CA ASP A 36 -18.36 2.36 -6.28
C ASP A 36 -17.16 2.86 -5.47
N GLU A 37 -16.39 3.81 -6.03
CA GLU A 37 -15.21 4.40 -5.38
C GLU A 37 -15.57 5.30 -4.17
N GLY A 38 -16.87 5.53 -3.90
CA GLY A 38 -17.37 6.14 -2.67
C GLY A 38 -17.28 5.22 -1.45
N TYR A 39 -17.06 3.91 -1.66
CA TYR A 39 -16.94 2.91 -0.60
C TYR A 39 -15.51 2.37 -0.49
N CYS A 40 -15.05 2.17 0.74
CA CYS A 40 -13.77 1.52 1.01
C CYS A 40 -13.88 0.47 2.11
N LEU A 41 -12.89 -0.42 2.17
CA LEU A 41 -12.77 -1.44 3.21
C LEU A 41 -12.75 -0.80 4.59
N SER A 42 -13.53 -1.36 5.51
CA SER A 42 -13.55 -1.01 6.92
C SER A 42 -13.66 -2.27 7.79
N VAL A 43 -13.24 -2.16 9.03
CA VAL A 43 -13.56 -3.15 10.08
C VAL A 43 -14.80 -2.69 10.84
N ARG A 44 -15.86 -3.50 10.83
CA ARG A 44 -17.08 -3.27 11.61
C ARG A 44 -17.58 -4.57 12.22
N ASP A 45 -17.88 -4.56 13.52
CA ASP A 45 -18.39 -5.71 14.26
C ASP A 45 -17.57 -7.01 14.06
N GLY A 46 -16.25 -6.87 13.95
CA GLY A 46 -15.33 -8.00 13.73
C GLY A 46 -15.29 -8.53 12.28
N ASN A 47 -15.96 -7.87 11.34
CA ASN A 47 -16.01 -8.24 9.93
C ASN A 47 -15.28 -7.23 9.04
N VAL A 48 -14.86 -7.69 7.87
CA VAL A 48 -14.36 -6.82 6.78
C VAL A 48 -15.52 -6.51 5.84
N VAL A 49 -15.87 -5.24 5.74
CA VAL A 49 -17.02 -4.76 4.94
C VAL A 49 -16.63 -3.54 4.12
N LEU A 50 -17.46 -3.19 3.14
CA LEU A 50 -17.46 -1.88 2.53
C LEU A 50 -18.29 -0.90 3.35
N ALA A 51 -17.77 0.32 3.47
CA ALA A 51 -18.42 1.43 4.13
C ALA A 51 -18.19 2.73 3.34
N PRO A 52 -19.10 3.72 3.40
CA PRO A 52 -18.85 5.03 2.84
C PRO A 52 -17.53 5.59 3.33
N SER A 53 -16.71 6.11 2.42
CA SER A 53 -15.39 6.64 2.75
C SER A 53 -15.52 7.79 3.74
N ASN A 54 -15.04 7.55 4.96
CA ASN A 54 -14.95 8.52 6.03
C ASN A 54 -13.48 8.73 6.37
N PRO A 55 -12.91 9.91 6.09
CA PRO A 55 -11.49 10.18 6.32
C PRO A 55 -11.09 10.06 7.81
N ARG A 56 -12.04 10.32 8.71
CA ARG A 56 -11.82 10.30 10.17
C ARG A 56 -11.98 8.91 10.78
N ASP A 57 -12.48 7.94 10.02
CA ASP A 57 -12.68 6.59 10.52
C ASP A 57 -11.37 5.80 10.41
N GLU A 58 -10.69 5.61 11.54
CA GLU A 58 -9.45 4.84 11.59
C GLU A 58 -9.65 3.35 11.26
N HIS A 59 -10.87 2.83 11.36
CA HIS A 59 -11.17 1.45 10.94
C HIS A 59 -11.13 1.30 9.42
N GLN A 60 -11.12 2.40 8.66
CA GLN A 60 -10.89 2.40 7.22
C GLN A 60 -9.41 2.53 6.85
N HIS A 61 -8.51 2.68 7.83
CA HIS A 61 -7.08 2.85 7.58
C HIS A 61 -6.37 1.51 7.71
N TRP A 62 -5.54 1.21 6.73
CA TRP A 62 -4.85 -0.06 6.63
C TRP A 62 -3.37 0.18 6.35
N PHE A 63 -2.51 -0.77 6.72
CA PHE A 63 -1.12 -0.81 6.28
C PHE A 63 -0.78 -2.18 5.68
N LYS A 64 0.25 -2.20 4.84
CA LYS A 64 0.74 -3.39 4.13
C LYS A 64 1.97 -3.84 4.86
N ASP A 65 1.93 -5.05 5.39
CA ASP A 65 3.13 -5.66 5.91
C ASP A 65 3.85 -6.43 4.81
N MET A 66 5.02 -5.94 4.42
CA MET A 66 5.79 -6.47 3.30
C MET A 66 6.98 -7.34 3.75
N ARG A 67 7.14 -7.64 5.05
CA ARG A 67 8.38 -8.28 5.57
C ARG A 67 8.72 -9.61 4.86
N PHE A 68 7.71 -10.35 4.42
CA PHE A 68 7.88 -11.64 3.75
C PHE A 68 7.76 -11.58 2.23
N SER A 69 7.70 -10.38 1.62
CA SER A 69 7.40 -10.22 0.19
C SER A 69 8.48 -10.76 -0.76
N THR A 70 9.71 -10.88 -0.30
CA THR A 70 10.83 -11.47 -1.07
C THR A 70 10.84 -12.99 -0.99
N GLN A 71 10.31 -13.55 0.11
CA GLN A 71 10.28 -14.99 0.39
C GLN A 71 9.03 -15.66 -0.16
N ILE A 72 7.89 -14.97 -0.09
CA ILE A 72 6.59 -15.52 -0.44
C ILE A 72 6.03 -14.78 -1.65
N LYS A 73 5.69 -15.56 -2.67
CA LYS A 73 5.09 -15.10 -3.91
C LYS A 73 3.92 -16.01 -4.27
N ASP A 74 2.94 -15.50 -4.99
CA ASP A 74 1.88 -16.34 -5.55
C ASP A 74 2.35 -17.15 -6.77
N GLU A 75 1.47 -17.98 -7.33
CA GLU A 75 1.71 -18.82 -8.52
C GLU A 75 2.18 -18.02 -9.75
N GLU A 76 1.82 -16.74 -9.84
CA GLU A 76 2.25 -15.82 -10.90
C GLU A 76 3.55 -15.06 -10.56
N GLY A 77 4.13 -15.31 -9.38
CA GLY A 77 5.36 -14.65 -8.93
C GLY A 77 5.15 -13.24 -8.36
N ASN A 78 3.92 -12.87 -8.01
CA ASN A 78 3.63 -11.57 -7.37
C ASN A 78 3.97 -11.64 -5.88
N PRO A 79 4.63 -10.59 -5.33
CA PRO A 79 5.04 -10.56 -3.93
C PRO A 79 3.85 -10.54 -2.97
N ALA A 80 3.96 -11.29 -1.89
CA ALA A 80 2.92 -11.37 -0.86
C ALA A 80 3.03 -10.26 0.18
N PHE A 81 1.89 -9.88 0.75
CA PHE A 81 1.78 -8.91 1.84
C PHE A 81 0.61 -9.22 2.78
N ALA A 82 0.71 -8.81 4.05
CA ALA A 82 -0.43 -8.82 4.96
C ALA A 82 -1.19 -7.49 4.89
N ILE A 83 -2.52 -7.54 4.98
CA ILE A 83 -3.39 -6.35 5.09
C ILE A 83 -3.78 -6.21 6.55
N VAL A 84 -3.30 -5.17 7.22
CA VAL A 84 -3.50 -4.99 8.67
C VAL A 84 -4.25 -3.69 8.92
N ASN A 85 -5.30 -3.77 9.72
CA ASN A 85 -6.09 -2.61 10.07
C ASN A 85 -5.37 -1.78 11.14
N LYS A 86 -5.28 -0.47 10.92
CA LYS A 86 -4.57 0.45 11.82
C LYS A 86 -5.24 0.55 13.20
N ALA A 87 -6.56 0.66 13.24
CA ALA A 87 -7.30 0.87 14.49
C ALA A 87 -7.32 -0.38 15.38
N THR A 88 -7.42 -1.56 14.78
CA THR A 88 -7.64 -2.82 15.52
C THR A 88 -6.38 -3.69 15.65
N GLY A 89 -5.36 -3.47 14.82
CA GLY A 89 -4.18 -4.34 14.74
C GLY A 89 -4.48 -5.74 14.20
N LEU A 90 -5.67 -5.96 13.62
CA LEU A 90 -6.09 -7.24 13.06
C LEU A 90 -5.70 -7.32 11.58
N ALA A 91 -5.17 -8.48 11.19
CA ALA A 91 -4.89 -8.81 9.80
C ALA A 91 -6.09 -9.52 9.15
N VAL A 92 -6.29 -9.26 7.86
CA VAL A 92 -7.27 -10.00 7.06
C VAL A 92 -6.74 -11.40 6.76
N LYS A 93 -7.51 -12.43 7.12
CA LYS A 93 -7.19 -13.85 6.95
C LYS A 93 -8.09 -14.48 5.90
N HIS A 94 -7.53 -15.44 5.17
CA HIS A 94 -8.26 -16.35 4.28
C HIS A 94 -9.43 -17.01 5.01
N SER A 95 -10.46 -17.37 4.25
CA SER A 95 -11.61 -18.13 4.72
C SER A 95 -11.62 -19.55 4.13
N LEU A 96 -12.71 -20.30 4.35
CA LEU A 96 -12.80 -21.72 3.99
C LEU A 96 -12.94 -21.99 2.47
N GLY A 97 -12.98 -20.94 1.65
CA GLY A 97 -13.11 -21.03 0.20
C GLY A 97 -14.13 -20.05 -0.35
N GLN A 98 -14.55 -20.27 -1.60
CA GLN A 98 -15.54 -19.44 -2.29
C GLN A 98 -16.78 -19.19 -1.42
N SER A 99 -17.40 -18.03 -1.58
CA SER A 99 -18.58 -17.50 -0.86
C SER A 99 -18.40 -17.20 0.63
N HIS A 100 -17.28 -17.59 1.24
CA HIS A 100 -17.08 -17.38 2.67
C HIS A 100 -16.47 -16.00 2.96
N PRO A 101 -17.02 -15.24 3.93
CA PRO A 101 -16.43 -13.98 4.38
C PRO A 101 -14.97 -14.16 4.81
N VAL A 102 -14.13 -13.20 4.44
CA VAL A 102 -12.77 -13.12 4.99
C VAL A 102 -12.83 -12.88 6.50
N LYS A 103 -11.81 -13.34 7.22
CA LYS A 103 -11.77 -13.25 8.69
C LYS A 103 -10.76 -12.20 9.14
N LEU A 104 -10.87 -11.77 10.41
CA LEU A 104 -9.86 -10.95 11.07
C LEU A 104 -9.21 -11.74 12.19
N VAL A 105 -7.87 -11.64 12.31
CA VAL A 105 -7.10 -12.27 13.39
C VAL A 105 -6.02 -11.32 13.90
N PRO A 106 -5.56 -11.44 15.16
CA PRO A 106 -4.43 -10.66 15.66
C PRO A 106 -3.21 -10.80 14.75
N PHE A 107 -2.61 -9.68 14.36
CA PHE A 107 -1.42 -9.68 13.54
C PHE A 107 -0.17 -9.92 14.39
N ASN A 108 0.64 -10.91 14.01
CA ASN A 108 1.96 -11.14 14.61
C ASN A 108 3.05 -11.00 13.54
N PRO A 109 3.85 -9.90 13.54
CA PRO A 109 4.86 -9.67 12.53
C PRO A 109 6.06 -10.64 12.58
N GLU A 110 6.25 -11.32 13.71
CA GLU A 110 7.39 -12.23 13.93
C GLU A 110 7.11 -13.66 13.45
N TYR A 111 5.86 -13.95 13.09
CA TYR A 111 5.44 -15.28 12.64
C TYR A 111 4.87 -15.22 11.23
N LEU A 112 5.45 -15.99 10.33
CA LEU A 112 4.91 -16.17 8.98
C LEU A 112 3.64 -17.03 9.05
N ASP A 113 2.48 -16.37 9.04
CA ASP A 113 1.18 -17.01 8.81
C ASP A 113 0.76 -16.78 7.35
N GLU A 114 0.96 -17.77 6.48
CA GLU A 114 0.56 -17.68 5.06
C GLU A 114 -0.94 -17.38 4.88
N SER A 115 -1.78 -17.74 5.85
CA SER A 115 -3.23 -17.52 5.74
C SER A 115 -3.65 -16.06 5.89
N VAL A 116 -2.75 -15.15 6.27
CA VAL A 116 -3.00 -13.70 6.25
C VAL A 116 -2.29 -12.98 5.09
N MET A 117 -1.65 -13.74 4.21
CA MET A 117 -0.86 -13.21 3.10
C MET A 117 -1.69 -13.14 1.82
N TRP A 118 -1.64 -11.99 1.16
CA TRP A 118 -2.39 -11.66 -0.04
C TRP A 118 -1.44 -11.16 -1.14
N THR A 119 -1.89 -11.22 -2.39
CA THR A 119 -1.18 -10.62 -3.53
C THR A 119 -2.07 -9.69 -4.33
N GLU A 120 -1.45 -8.77 -5.06
CA GLU A 120 -2.13 -7.97 -6.09
C GLU A 120 -1.90 -8.60 -7.46
N SER A 121 -2.95 -8.73 -8.26
CA SER A 121 -2.82 -9.13 -9.66
C SER A 121 -2.19 -8.02 -10.52
N GLY A 122 -2.00 -8.33 -11.81
CA GLY A 122 -1.85 -7.30 -12.83
C GLY A 122 -3.01 -6.29 -12.83
N ASP A 123 -2.77 -5.11 -13.42
CA ASP A 123 -3.79 -4.07 -13.59
C ASP A 123 -4.93 -4.58 -14.48
N VAL A 124 -6.16 -4.55 -13.96
CA VAL A 124 -7.39 -4.96 -14.67
C VAL A 124 -8.12 -3.76 -15.31
N GLY A 125 -7.48 -2.60 -15.33
CA GLY A 125 -7.92 -1.35 -15.94
C GLY A 125 -7.91 -0.20 -14.95
N LYS A 126 -7.41 0.97 -15.38
CA LYS A 126 -7.47 2.25 -14.65
C LYS A 126 -6.84 2.19 -13.24
N GLY A 127 -5.80 1.39 -13.04
CA GLY A 127 -5.12 1.28 -11.75
C GLY A 127 -5.76 0.32 -10.77
N PHE A 128 -6.84 -0.37 -11.15
CA PHE A 128 -7.49 -1.39 -10.33
C PHE A 128 -6.80 -2.73 -10.47
N ARG A 129 -6.79 -3.52 -9.40
CA ARG A 129 -6.19 -4.86 -9.31
C ARG A 129 -7.09 -5.78 -8.51
N CYS A 130 -6.94 -7.09 -8.66
CA CYS A 130 -7.54 -8.08 -7.76
C CYS A 130 -6.65 -8.24 -6.53
N ILE A 131 -7.25 -8.42 -5.35
CA ILE A 131 -6.54 -8.83 -4.13
C ILE A 131 -6.82 -10.32 -3.94
N ARG A 132 -5.80 -11.17 -4.00
CA ARG A 132 -5.92 -12.63 -4.12
C ARG A 132 -5.24 -13.36 -2.98
N MET A 133 -5.71 -14.57 -2.70
CA MET A 133 -5.00 -15.45 -1.77
C MET A 133 -3.63 -15.81 -2.35
N VAL A 134 -2.58 -15.74 -1.53
CA VAL A 134 -1.22 -16.04 -2.00
C VAL A 134 -1.05 -17.50 -2.44
N ASN A 135 -1.75 -18.43 -1.77
CA ASN A 135 -1.66 -19.87 -2.01
C ASN A 135 -2.74 -20.41 -2.97
N ASN A 136 -3.67 -19.57 -3.41
CA ASN A 136 -4.73 -19.94 -4.35
C ASN A 136 -5.25 -18.72 -5.10
N ILE A 137 -4.57 -18.33 -6.17
CA ILE A 137 -4.91 -17.13 -6.95
C ILE A 137 -6.26 -17.21 -7.70
N ARG A 138 -6.93 -18.37 -7.70
CA ARG A 138 -8.28 -18.50 -8.25
C ARG A 138 -9.32 -17.81 -7.37
N LEU A 139 -9.02 -17.61 -6.07
CA LEU A 139 -9.91 -16.93 -5.13
C LEU A 139 -9.39 -15.53 -4.79
N ASN A 140 -10.27 -14.55 -4.90
CA ASN A 140 -9.97 -13.14 -4.70
C ASN A 140 -11.04 -12.44 -3.87
N PHE A 141 -10.73 -11.24 -3.36
CA PHE A 141 -11.70 -10.38 -2.70
C PHE A 141 -12.86 -10.05 -3.63
N ASP A 142 -14.06 -10.27 -3.13
CA ASP A 142 -15.31 -9.96 -3.79
C ASP A 142 -16.20 -9.19 -2.80
N ALA A 143 -16.71 -8.04 -3.21
CA ALA A 143 -17.81 -7.38 -2.50
C ALA A 143 -19.10 -8.15 -2.85
N LEU A 144 -19.61 -8.92 -1.89
CA LEU A 144 -20.70 -9.87 -2.08
C LEU A 144 -21.94 -9.18 -2.65
N ASN A 145 -22.41 -9.63 -3.82
CA ASN A 145 -23.54 -9.04 -4.54
C ASN A 145 -23.37 -7.52 -4.81
N GLY A 146 -22.13 -7.05 -4.82
CA GLY A 146 -21.79 -5.65 -5.03
C GLY A 146 -21.80 -5.22 -6.50
N ASP A 147 -22.14 -6.11 -7.42
CA ASP A 147 -22.31 -5.80 -8.83
C ASP A 147 -23.68 -5.14 -9.10
N LYS A 148 -23.80 -4.52 -10.28
CA LYS A 148 -24.99 -3.72 -10.64
C LYS A 148 -26.26 -4.55 -10.78
N ASP A 149 -26.15 -5.84 -11.13
CA ASP A 149 -27.30 -6.70 -11.33
C ASP A 149 -27.96 -7.08 -9.99
N HIS A 150 -27.21 -6.95 -8.89
CA HIS A 150 -27.69 -7.20 -7.53
C HIS A 150 -27.85 -5.94 -6.67
N GLY A 151 -27.81 -4.74 -7.28
CA GLY A 151 -28.06 -3.46 -6.60
C GLY A 151 -26.80 -2.67 -6.22
N GLY A 152 -25.62 -3.19 -6.53
CA GLY A 152 -24.35 -2.52 -6.26
C GLY A 152 -23.89 -2.65 -4.81
N VAL A 153 -22.71 -2.10 -4.52
CA VAL A 153 -22.19 -2.01 -3.15
C VAL A 153 -22.98 -1.00 -2.32
N HIS A 154 -23.10 -1.27 -1.03
CA HIS A 154 -23.77 -0.41 -0.05
C HIS A 154 -23.03 -0.48 1.30
N ASP A 155 -23.49 0.32 2.27
CA ASP A 155 -22.90 0.30 3.60
C ASP A 155 -23.10 -1.08 4.24
N GLY A 156 -22.01 -1.68 4.71
CA GLY A 156 -22.00 -3.02 5.28
C GLY A 156 -21.90 -4.17 4.27
N THR A 157 -21.70 -3.93 2.97
CA THR A 157 -21.47 -5.02 2.01
C THR A 157 -20.25 -5.86 2.42
N THR A 158 -20.48 -7.13 2.71
CA THR A 158 -19.45 -8.06 3.19
C THR A 158 -18.41 -8.38 2.12
N VAL A 159 -17.13 -8.44 2.52
CA VAL A 159 -16.06 -8.93 1.66
C VAL A 159 -15.92 -10.45 1.81
N VAL A 160 -16.05 -11.18 0.70
CA VAL A 160 -15.95 -12.64 0.64
C VAL A 160 -14.82 -13.06 -0.31
N LEU A 161 -14.55 -14.37 -0.35
CA LEU A 161 -13.74 -14.96 -1.41
C LEU A 161 -14.63 -15.39 -2.58
N TRP A 162 -14.22 -15.08 -3.81
CA TRP A 162 -14.90 -15.59 -5.01
C TRP A 162 -13.93 -15.87 -6.14
N GLU A 163 -14.36 -16.70 -7.10
CA GLU A 163 -13.63 -16.91 -8.35
C GLU A 163 -13.63 -15.64 -9.20
N TRP A 164 -12.59 -15.42 -9.99
CA TRP A 164 -12.53 -14.24 -10.84
C TRP A 164 -13.61 -14.25 -11.92
N ALA A 165 -14.63 -13.42 -11.74
CA ALA A 165 -15.77 -13.23 -12.63
C ALA A 165 -15.66 -11.95 -13.46
N LYS A 166 -14.54 -11.23 -13.36
CA LYS A 166 -14.28 -9.95 -14.07
C LYS A 166 -15.26 -8.82 -13.68
N GLY A 167 -15.84 -8.92 -12.49
CA GLY A 167 -16.76 -7.93 -11.96
C GLY A 167 -16.04 -6.70 -11.40
N ASP A 168 -16.70 -5.54 -11.47
CA ASP A 168 -16.21 -4.32 -10.81
C ASP A 168 -16.18 -4.49 -9.28
N ASN A 169 -17.05 -5.34 -8.71
CA ASN A 169 -17.07 -5.70 -7.29
C ASN A 169 -15.86 -6.55 -6.84
N GLN A 170 -15.02 -7.00 -7.77
CA GLN A 170 -13.80 -7.78 -7.54
C GLN A 170 -12.51 -6.99 -7.85
N SER A 171 -12.66 -5.71 -8.19
CA SER A 171 -11.57 -4.84 -8.63
C SER A 171 -11.32 -3.77 -7.58
N TRP A 172 -10.08 -3.65 -7.11
CA TRP A 172 -9.71 -2.86 -5.94
C TRP A 172 -8.64 -1.83 -6.26
N LYS A 173 -8.70 -0.66 -5.62
CA LYS A 173 -7.67 0.38 -5.71
C LYS A 173 -7.14 0.68 -4.32
N ILE A 174 -5.84 0.47 -4.13
CA ILE A 174 -5.14 0.76 -2.87
C ILE A 174 -4.48 2.13 -2.99
N LEU A 175 -4.98 3.11 -2.25
CA LEU A 175 -4.52 4.50 -2.33
C LEU A 175 -3.94 4.96 -0.99
N PRO A 176 -2.79 5.68 -0.98
CA PRO A 176 -2.26 6.29 0.23
C PRO A 176 -3.30 7.16 0.96
N TRP A 177 -3.20 7.17 2.29
CA TRP A 177 -4.05 7.98 3.15
C TRP A 177 -3.33 9.27 3.59
N GLY A 178 -3.98 10.44 3.42
CA GLY A 178 -3.50 11.79 3.75
C GLY A 178 -4.51 12.91 3.38
N GLU A 179 -4.23 14.18 3.70
CA GLU A 179 -5.12 15.35 3.46
C GLU A 179 -5.54 15.58 1.98
N GLU A 180 -4.97 14.84 1.03
CA GLU A 180 -5.23 14.99 -0.40
C GLU A 180 -6.36 14.07 -0.92
N ALA A 181 -6.94 13.21 -0.05
CA ALA A 181 -8.09 12.34 -0.39
C ALA A 181 -9.45 13.08 -0.51
N TYR A 182 -9.51 14.38 -0.18
CA TYR A 182 -10.74 15.19 -0.20
C TYR A 182 -11.19 15.66 -1.59
N ALA A 183 -10.42 15.41 -2.66
CA ALA A 183 -10.77 15.87 -4.01
C ALA A 183 -11.74 14.95 -4.76
N GLY A 184 -12.00 13.72 -4.28
CA GLY A 184 -12.77 12.71 -5.02
C GLY A 184 -14.27 12.62 -4.73
N GLY A 185 -14.79 13.40 -3.76
CA GLY A 185 -16.14 13.16 -3.20
C GLY A 185 -17.17 14.27 -3.35
N SER A 186 -16.84 15.43 -3.93
CA SER A 186 -17.83 16.50 -4.10
C SER A 186 -18.38 16.52 -5.51
N ALA A 187 -19.67 16.22 -5.66
CA ALA A 187 -20.44 16.34 -6.90
C ALA A 187 -20.51 17.79 -7.45
N ASN A 188 -19.77 18.75 -6.89
CA ASN A 188 -19.71 20.16 -7.31
C ASN A 188 -18.29 20.74 -7.31
N ALA A 189 -17.24 19.96 -7.62
CA ALA A 189 -15.91 20.51 -7.85
C ALA A 189 -15.71 20.93 -9.33
N PRO A 190 -15.12 22.11 -9.61
CA PRO A 190 -14.89 22.58 -10.98
C PRO A 190 -14.04 21.60 -11.79
N ARG A 191 -14.56 21.16 -12.95
CA ARG A 191 -13.80 20.39 -13.94
C ARG A 191 -12.68 21.26 -14.52
N GLY A 192 -11.43 20.91 -14.22
CA GLY A 192 -10.27 21.43 -14.91
C GLY A 192 -8.95 20.91 -14.34
N GLY A 193 -8.21 20.12 -15.13
CA GLY A 193 -6.87 19.64 -14.80
C GLY A 193 -6.81 18.13 -14.53
N SER A 194 -5.80 17.44 -15.08
CA SER A 194 -5.63 15.99 -15.03
C SER A 194 -5.73 15.42 -13.60
N THR A 195 -6.68 14.50 -13.42
CA THR A 195 -7.14 13.96 -12.13
C THR A 195 -6.32 12.78 -11.62
N GLU A 196 -5.03 12.72 -11.95
CA GLU A 196 -4.14 11.69 -11.40
C GLU A 196 -3.56 12.15 -10.05
N PRO A 197 -3.51 11.28 -9.02
CA PRO A 197 -2.95 11.64 -7.72
C PRO A 197 -1.44 11.84 -7.83
N THR A 198 -0.92 12.92 -7.24
CA THR A 198 0.51 13.24 -7.18
C THR A 198 1.10 12.95 -5.80
N VAL A 199 2.43 12.79 -5.74
CA VAL A 199 3.23 12.62 -4.53
C VAL A 199 4.28 13.74 -4.43
N ARG A 200 4.78 14.00 -3.21
CA ARG A 200 5.97 14.82 -2.96
C ARG A 200 7.09 13.94 -2.42
N ILE A 201 8.33 14.26 -2.78
CA ILE A 201 9.52 13.50 -2.38
C ILE A 201 10.30 14.36 -1.39
N PHE A 202 10.36 13.95 -0.12
CA PHE A 202 11.03 14.67 0.95
C PHE A 202 12.43 14.11 1.21
N CYS A 203 13.34 14.96 1.67
CA CYS A 203 14.64 14.52 2.15
C CYS A 203 14.54 14.16 3.65
N LYS A 204 15.03 12.99 4.05
CA LYS A 204 15.06 12.64 5.48
C LYS A 204 16.01 13.52 6.30
N ALA A 205 17.04 14.10 5.66
CA ALA A 205 17.97 15.00 6.34
C ALA A 205 17.32 16.33 6.75
N ASP A 206 16.27 16.75 6.02
CA ASP A 206 15.43 17.92 6.32
C ASP A 206 14.11 17.80 5.53
N ASP A 207 13.00 17.56 6.24
CA ASP A 207 11.67 17.41 5.65
C ASP A 207 11.02 18.74 5.27
N GLY A 208 11.66 19.86 5.60
CA GLY A 208 11.34 21.19 5.08
C GLY A 208 11.70 21.37 3.60
N PHE A 209 12.35 20.39 2.97
CA PHE A 209 12.70 20.40 1.56
C PHE A 209 12.09 19.22 0.80
N SER A 210 11.64 19.49 -0.43
CA SER A 210 11.11 18.50 -1.35
C SER A 210 11.68 18.62 -2.76
N ALA A 211 11.72 17.51 -3.49
CA ALA A 211 12.23 17.46 -4.85
C ALA A 211 11.32 18.24 -5.82
N THR A 212 11.93 19.04 -6.68
CA THR A 212 11.26 19.88 -7.68
C THR A 212 12.06 19.93 -8.98
N VAL A 213 11.39 20.22 -10.10
CA VAL A 213 12.08 20.57 -11.35
C VAL A 213 12.37 22.07 -11.39
N ARG A 214 13.63 22.43 -11.69
CA ARG A 214 14.10 23.80 -11.94
C ARG A 214 15.10 23.79 -13.08
N ASN A 215 14.87 24.61 -14.11
CA ASN A 215 15.77 24.73 -15.27
C ASN A 215 16.17 23.38 -15.89
N GLY A 216 15.24 22.43 -15.96
CA GLY A 216 15.49 21.08 -16.49
C GLY A 216 16.24 20.12 -15.56
N ALA A 217 16.55 20.53 -14.33
CA ALA A 217 17.20 19.69 -13.32
C ALA A 217 16.24 19.36 -12.16
N VAL A 218 16.45 18.20 -11.54
CA VAL A 218 15.77 17.81 -10.29
C VAL A 218 16.62 18.31 -9.12
N VAL A 219 16.04 19.15 -8.27
CA VAL A 219 16.71 19.76 -7.11
C VAL A 219 15.85 19.68 -5.86
N LEU A 220 16.45 19.80 -4.67
CA LEU A 220 15.70 20.02 -3.43
C LEU A 220 15.45 21.53 -3.26
N ALA A 221 14.21 21.88 -2.93
CA ALA A 221 13.80 23.25 -2.60
C ALA A 221 12.88 23.25 -1.38
N PRO A 222 12.75 24.38 -0.65
CA PRO A 222 11.81 24.48 0.46
C PRO A 222 10.41 24.04 0.04
N THR A 223 9.77 23.22 0.86
CA THR A 223 8.46 22.67 0.55
C THR A 223 7.42 23.78 0.45
N ASN A 224 6.76 23.82 -0.69
CA ASN A 224 5.65 24.70 -0.97
C ASN A 224 4.52 23.88 -1.60
N PRO A 225 3.44 23.57 -0.87
CA PRO A 225 2.34 22.77 -1.39
C PRO A 225 1.70 23.33 -2.67
N ARG A 226 1.80 24.65 -2.90
CA ARG A 226 1.29 25.36 -4.08
C ARG A 226 2.20 25.29 -5.30
N ASP A 227 3.43 24.82 -5.13
CA ASP A 227 4.36 24.63 -6.24
C ASP A 227 4.06 23.30 -6.94
N GLU A 228 3.43 23.38 -8.11
CA GLU A 228 3.09 22.18 -8.89
C GLU A 228 4.31 21.42 -9.42
N TYR A 229 5.48 22.07 -9.54
CA TYR A 229 6.71 21.38 -9.92
C TYR A 229 7.28 20.50 -8.80
N GLN A 230 6.80 20.64 -7.56
CA GLN A 230 7.10 19.74 -6.45
C GLN A 230 6.22 18.47 -6.45
N HIS A 231 5.26 18.39 -7.38
CA HIS A 231 4.31 17.29 -7.47
C HIS A 231 4.74 16.32 -8.56
N TRP A 232 4.67 15.02 -8.24
CA TRP A 232 5.14 13.95 -9.11
C TRP A 232 4.07 12.86 -9.24
N PHE A 233 3.87 12.32 -10.42
CA PHE A 233 3.12 11.07 -10.58
C PHE A 233 4.04 9.89 -10.32
N LYS A 234 3.58 8.95 -9.49
CA LYS A 234 4.20 7.64 -9.34
C LYS A 234 3.60 6.69 -10.37
N ASP A 235 4.24 6.58 -11.52
CA ASP A 235 3.78 5.75 -12.62
C ASP A 235 4.21 4.29 -12.42
N MET A 236 3.21 3.44 -12.21
CA MET A 236 3.37 2.00 -11.94
C MET A 236 3.10 1.13 -13.18
N ARG A 237 2.88 1.68 -14.39
CA ARG A 237 2.43 0.91 -15.57
C ARG A 237 3.36 -0.25 -15.94
N HIS A 238 4.65 -0.14 -15.64
CA HIS A 238 5.65 -1.18 -15.93
C HIS A 238 6.07 -2.02 -14.72
N SER A 239 5.47 -1.79 -13.56
CA SER A 239 5.88 -2.39 -12.27
C SER A 239 5.84 -3.93 -12.24
N ASN A 240 4.94 -4.55 -13.02
CA ASN A 240 4.87 -6.01 -13.10
C ASN A 240 5.96 -6.63 -14.00
N ARG A 241 6.56 -5.84 -14.89
CA ARG A 241 7.56 -6.30 -15.87
C ARG A 241 8.98 -5.92 -15.48
N ILE A 242 9.14 -4.84 -14.71
CA ILE A 242 10.44 -4.31 -14.30
C ILE A 242 10.50 -4.38 -12.78
N LYS A 243 11.47 -5.13 -12.28
CA LYS A 243 11.76 -5.28 -10.85
C LYS A 243 13.20 -4.86 -10.58
N ASP A 244 13.49 -4.40 -9.38
CA ASP A 244 14.87 -4.19 -8.94
C ASP A 244 15.59 -5.52 -8.66
N GLU A 245 16.86 -5.44 -8.23
CA GLU A 245 17.69 -6.61 -7.93
C GLU A 245 17.15 -7.46 -6.77
N GLU A 246 16.38 -6.85 -5.87
CA GLU A 246 15.71 -7.53 -4.74
C GLU A 246 14.32 -8.07 -5.13
N GLY A 247 13.86 -7.80 -6.35
CA GLY A 247 12.60 -8.26 -6.90
C GLY A 247 11.40 -7.37 -6.60
N TYR A 248 11.58 -6.15 -6.10
CA TYR A 248 10.49 -5.20 -5.88
C TYR A 248 10.05 -4.52 -7.18
N PRO A 249 8.75 -4.22 -7.36
CA PRO A 249 8.24 -3.57 -8.55
C PRO A 249 8.82 -2.16 -8.76
N ALA A 250 9.35 -1.89 -9.95
CA ALA A 250 9.86 -0.57 -10.31
C ALA A 250 8.75 0.43 -10.64
N PHE A 251 9.04 1.72 -10.52
CA PHE A 251 8.14 2.81 -10.87
C PHE A 251 8.89 3.99 -11.51
N ALA A 252 8.19 4.78 -12.31
CA ALA A 252 8.71 6.05 -12.83
C ALA A 252 8.15 7.23 -12.03
N LEU A 253 8.99 8.23 -11.77
CA LEU A 253 8.58 9.51 -11.21
C LEU A 253 8.46 10.50 -12.35
N VAL A 254 7.24 10.93 -12.65
CA VAL A 254 6.93 11.85 -13.74
C VAL A 254 6.52 13.19 -13.14
N ASN A 255 7.16 14.29 -13.51
CA ASN A 255 6.79 15.58 -12.97
C ASN A 255 5.39 16.00 -13.44
N LYS A 256 4.56 16.54 -12.54
CA LYS A 256 3.18 16.94 -12.85
C LYS A 256 3.12 17.99 -13.97
N VAL A 257 4.04 18.96 -13.95
CA VAL A 257 4.00 20.12 -14.85
C VAL A 257 4.72 19.82 -16.16
N THR A 258 5.92 19.22 -16.11
CA THR A 258 6.69 18.97 -17.33
C THR A 258 6.27 17.71 -18.08
N GLY A 259 5.65 16.75 -17.39
CA GLY A 259 5.37 15.43 -17.96
C GLY A 259 6.62 14.58 -18.20
N GLU A 260 7.79 15.04 -17.76
CA GLU A 260 9.06 14.35 -17.94
C GLU A 260 9.37 13.41 -16.76
N ALA A 261 9.93 12.24 -17.07
CA ALA A 261 10.35 11.27 -16.08
C ALA A 261 11.79 11.50 -15.61
N ILE A 262 12.06 11.25 -14.32
CA ILE A 262 13.43 11.22 -13.81
C ILE A 262 14.17 10.05 -14.45
N LYS A 263 15.36 10.33 -15.01
CA LYS A 263 16.28 9.31 -15.54
C LYS A 263 17.48 9.13 -14.61
N HIS A 264 17.99 7.90 -14.52
CA HIS A 264 19.27 7.64 -13.87
C HIS A 264 20.43 8.25 -14.67
N SER A 265 21.52 8.63 -14.00
CA SER A 265 22.75 9.05 -14.68
C SER A 265 23.47 7.83 -15.26
N GLN A 266 24.09 8.01 -16.43
CA GLN A 266 25.03 7.01 -16.96
C GLN A 266 26.41 7.29 -16.35
N GLY A 267 26.80 6.54 -15.32
CA GLY A 267 28.12 6.58 -14.68
C GLY A 267 28.17 7.15 -13.26
N GLU A 268 29.29 6.91 -12.57
CA GLU A 268 29.61 7.46 -11.25
C GLU A 268 29.74 9.00 -11.33
N GLY A 269 28.85 9.73 -10.67
CA GLY A 269 28.72 11.18 -10.84
C GLY A 269 29.96 11.97 -10.36
N GLN A 270 30.47 12.87 -11.20
CA GLN A 270 31.34 13.96 -10.77
C GLN A 270 30.51 15.03 -10.04
N CYS A 271 30.78 15.24 -8.76
CA CYS A 271 30.24 16.38 -8.01
C CYS A 271 30.92 17.68 -8.49
N HIS A 272 30.16 18.60 -9.08
CA HIS A 272 30.61 19.99 -9.22
C HIS A 272 30.24 20.77 -7.95
N THR A 273 31.21 20.94 -7.05
CA THR A 273 31.09 21.89 -5.94
C THR A 273 31.39 23.30 -6.45
N THR A 274 30.39 24.18 -6.49
CA THR A 274 30.66 25.63 -6.54
C THR A 274 31.13 26.09 -5.15
N PRO A 275 32.25 26.80 -5.03
CA PRO A 275 32.82 27.19 -3.75
C PRO A 275 32.18 28.48 -3.26
N THR A 276 31.05 28.40 -2.55
CA THR A 276 30.68 29.44 -1.59
C THR A 276 29.78 28.88 -0.50
N THR A 277 30.21 29.10 0.74
CA THR A 277 29.58 28.72 2.02
C THR A 277 29.87 27.30 2.54
N ARG A 278 30.71 27.26 3.59
CA ARG A 278 31.09 26.08 4.38
C ARG A 278 29.90 25.51 5.16
N THR A 279 29.53 24.26 4.92
CA THR A 279 29.79 23.10 5.81
C THR A 279 29.29 21.82 5.15
N SER A 280 30.17 20.81 5.14
CA SER A 280 30.04 19.53 4.46
C SER A 280 29.22 18.50 5.23
N GLN A 281 28.47 17.65 4.53
CA GLN A 281 28.78 16.21 4.42
C GLN A 281 27.81 15.57 3.43
N CYS A 282 28.29 15.28 2.22
CA CYS A 282 27.65 14.27 1.39
C CYS A 282 27.86 12.91 2.06
N CYS A 283 26.83 12.38 2.71
CA CYS A 283 26.76 10.96 3.03
C CYS A 283 26.55 10.19 1.73
N GLY A 284 27.64 9.90 1.02
CA GLY A 284 27.65 8.81 0.07
C GLY A 284 27.36 7.50 0.81
N LEU A 285 26.36 6.75 0.36
CA LEU A 285 26.19 5.35 0.70
C LEU A 285 27.44 4.60 0.23
N ARG A 286 28.42 4.43 1.12
CA ARG A 286 29.47 3.42 0.96
C ARG A 286 28.93 2.11 1.49
N ALA A 287 28.77 1.12 0.62
CA ALA A 287 28.84 -0.27 1.04
C ALA A 287 30.27 -0.51 1.55
N ALA A 288 30.42 -0.75 2.85
CA ALA A 288 31.67 -1.18 3.43
C ALA A 288 31.81 -2.69 3.23
N THR A 289 32.84 -3.11 2.49
CA THR A 289 33.38 -4.47 2.58
C THR A 289 34.87 -4.39 2.92
N TRP A 290 35.26 -5.17 3.91
CA TRP A 290 36.59 -5.25 4.49
C TRP A 290 37.14 -6.64 4.15
N ALA A 291 38.30 -6.74 3.51
CA ALA A 291 39.14 -7.94 3.45
C ALA A 291 40.51 -7.64 2.81
N PRO A 292 41.57 -8.45 3.07
CA PRO A 292 42.90 -7.97 3.40
C PRO A 292 43.89 -7.90 2.22
N ALA A 293 44.97 -7.17 2.47
CA ALA A 293 46.11 -6.96 1.58
C ALA A 293 46.94 -8.23 1.34
N SER A 294 47.31 -8.47 0.09
CA SER A 294 48.61 -9.07 -0.25
C SER A 294 49.00 -8.78 -1.70
N GLY A 295 50.03 -7.95 -1.86
CA GLY A 295 51.14 -8.15 -2.81
C GLY A 295 50.87 -8.08 -4.31
N ALA A 296 51.15 -6.91 -4.90
CA ALA A 296 51.77 -6.86 -6.22
C ALA A 296 53.16 -6.22 -6.07
N SER A 297 54.17 -6.86 -6.64
CA SER A 297 55.48 -6.25 -6.92
C SER A 297 55.87 -6.66 -8.33
N ALA A 298 55.99 -5.64 -9.19
CA ALA A 298 56.84 -5.46 -10.38
C ALA A 298 57.06 -6.68 -11.30
N TRP A 299 56.83 -6.63 -12.61
CA TRP A 299 57.08 -5.60 -13.62
C TRP A 299 56.08 -5.73 -14.77
#